data_AF-A0A923FR74-F1
#
_entry.id   AF-A0A923FR74-F1
#
_cell.length_a   1.000
_cell.length_b   1.000
_cell.length_c   1.000
_cell.angle_alpha   90.00
_cell.angle_beta   90.00
_cell.angle_gamma   90.00
#
_symmetry.space_group_name_H-M   'P 1'
#
loop_
_entity.id
_entity.type
_entity.pdbx_description
1 polymer ?
#
loop_
_entity_poly.entity_id
_entity_poly.type
_entity_poly.pdbx_seq_one_letter_code
_entity_poly.pdbx_strand_id
1 'polypeptide(L)'
;MNRTGRTLALGCLLVLQPLLAHAQAGGNSLLIPAMGRCTLNTQPQDLAPALDACRKAADDGDAQAQYELGEFYYDGKAAPRDLKLALSYFEKASLQGHPQAQYKLGGMFFHGEGVPANNVQAYIVLKMAAVNGAEEALDTADEVAEQMPRDELEVATQVLGQIFRKYLMELQNADGRTPFSPLP
;
A
#
# COMPACT_ATOMS: atom_id res chain seq x y z
N MET A 1 -34.81 66.37 33.54
CA MET A 1 -34.78 66.46 32.06
C MET A 1 -33.94 65.30 31.55
N ASN A 2 -34.51 64.53 30.61
CA ASN A 2 -34.00 63.40 29.80
C ASN A 2 -33.48 62.16 30.55
N ARG A 3 -34.27 61.09 30.77
CA ARG A 3 -34.93 60.10 29.87
C ARG A 3 -34.03 58.91 29.48
N THR A 4 -34.42 57.72 29.97
CA THR A 4 -34.54 56.39 29.29
C THR A 4 -33.32 55.79 28.55
N GLY A 5 -33.02 54.49 28.63
CA GLY A 5 -33.81 53.36 29.10
C GLY A 5 -33.03 52.04 29.06
N ARG A 6 -33.64 51.03 29.68
CA ARG A 6 -33.22 49.61 29.67
C ARG A 6 -33.50 49.00 28.30
N THR A 7 -32.60 48.18 27.79
CA THR A 7 -32.92 47.11 26.83
C THR A 7 -32.29 45.80 27.30
N LEU A 8 -33.17 44.81 27.37
CA LEU A 8 -32.91 43.40 27.66
C LEU A 8 -32.70 42.67 26.33
N ALA A 9 -31.90 41.61 26.41
CA ALA A 9 -32.06 40.32 25.75
C ALA A 9 -31.45 40.05 24.35
N LEU A 10 -31.12 38.76 24.23
CA LEU A 10 -30.80 37.92 23.07
C LEU A 10 -29.39 38.01 22.47
N GLY A 11 -28.65 36.90 22.64
CA GLY A 11 -27.41 36.62 21.91
C GLY A 11 -26.82 35.26 22.26
N CYS A 12 -27.63 34.21 22.22
CA CYS A 12 -27.14 32.83 22.29
C CYS A 12 -26.30 32.56 21.02
N LEU A 13 -24.99 32.35 21.17
CA LEU A 13 -24.13 31.89 20.08
C LEU A 13 -23.19 30.80 20.61
N LEU A 14 -23.76 29.60 20.63
CA LEU A 14 -23.07 28.31 20.56
C LEU A 14 -22.20 28.27 19.29
N VAL A 15 -20.88 28.16 19.42
CA VAL A 15 -20.00 27.36 18.55
C VAL A 15 -18.73 27.06 19.37
N LEU A 16 -18.65 25.97 20.15
CA LEU A 16 -18.28 24.61 19.72
C LEU A 16 -17.06 24.57 18.80
N GLN A 17 -15.86 24.62 19.37
CA GLN A 17 -14.65 24.09 18.71
C GLN A 17 -14.06 22.99 19.60
N PRO A 18 -14.29 21.72 19.24
CA PRO A 18 -13.22 20.75 19.40
C PRO A 18 -13.22 19.73 18.27
N LEU A 19 -12.16 19.68 17.47
CA LEU A 19 -11.81 18.49 16.68
C LEU A 19 -10.27 18.42 16.66
N LEU A 20 -9.65 17.83 17.67
CA LEU A 20 -9.36 16.39 17.78
C LEU A 20 -8.62 15.86 16.56
N ALA A 21 -7.32 15.69 16.76
CA ALA A 21 -6.51 14.69 16.10
C ALA A 21 -7.24 13.34 16.09
N HIS A 22 -7.48 12.81 14.89
CA HIS A 22 -7.76 11.39 14.71
C HIS A 22 -6.93 10.89 13.52
N ALA A 23 -5.89 10.14 13.87
CA ALA A 23 -5.39 9.08 13.03
C ALA A 23 -6.56 8.15 12.67
N GLN A 24 -6.68 7.79 11.40
CA GLN A 24 -7.40 6.58 10.97
C GLN A 24 -6.54 5.87 9.93
N ALA A 25 -5.73 4.93 10.44
CA ALA A 25 -5.37 3.73 9.73
C ALA A 25 -6.38 2.65 10.15
N GLY A 26 -6.82 1.81 9.21
CA GLY A 26 -7.70 0.67 9.46
C GLY A 26 -8.96 0.72 8.61
N GLY A 27 -9.07 -0.19 7.65
CA GLY A 27 -10.07 -0.19 6.60
C GLY A 27 -11.47 -0.64 7.03
N ASN A 28 -12.43 -0.41 6.13
CA ASN A 28 -13.22 -1.48 5.54
C ASN A 28 -13.97 -1.00 4.29
N SER A 29 -14.05 -1.94 3.36
CA SER A 29 -14.51 -1.89 1.98
C SER A 29 -15.93 -1.35 1.81
N LEU A 30 -16.12 -0.44 0.83
CA LEU A 30 -17.25 -0.39 -0.10
C LEU A 30 -17.00 0.73 -1.15
N LEU A 31 -16.44 0.32 -2.29
CA LEU A 31 -16.64 0.91 -3.64
C LEU A 31 -16.17 2.34 -3.95
N ILE A 32 -15.31 2.95 -3.14
CA ILE A 32 -14.53 4.10 -3.61
C ILE A 32 -13.09 3.86 -3.15
N PRO A 33 -12.12 3.54 -4.05
CA PRO A 33 -10.72 3.66 -3.66
C PRO A 33 -10.57 5.06 -3.10
N ALA A 34 -10.12 5.19 -1.85
CA ALA A 34 -9.81 6.50 -1.29
C ALA A 34 -8.94 7.18 -2.36
N MET A 35 -9.50 8.17 -3.07
CA MET A 35 -8.76 8.88 -4.10
C MET A 35 -7.66 9.55 -3.32
N GLY A 36 -6.51 8.87 -3.33
CA GLY A 36 -5.45 9.07 -2.39
C GLY A 36 -4.94 10.48 -2.56
N ARG A 37 -4.24 10.95 -1.54
CA ARG A 37 -3.62 12.27 -1.51
C ARG A 37 -2.68 12.54 -2.69
N CYS A 38 -2.38 11.53 -3.51
CA CYS A 38 -1.55 11.60 -4.70
C CYS A 38 -2.12 10.69 -5.80
N THR A 39 -2.83 11.25 -6.77
CA THR A 39 -3.21 10.57 -8.02
C THR A 39 -2.42 11.18 -9.16
N LEU A 40 -1.73 10.37 -9.96
CA LEU A 40 -0.90 10.85 -11.08
C LEU A 40 -1.63 10.80 -12.44
N ASN A 41 -2.91 10.42 -12.43
CA ASN A 41 -3.82 10.51 -13.57
C ASN A 41 -4.47 11.91 -13.62
N THR A 42 -3.66 12.92 -13.96
CA THR A 42 -4.07 14.34 -13.98
C THR A 42 -3.85 14.95 -15.36
N GLN A 43 -4.39 16.16 -15.59
CA GLN A 43 -4.11 16.91 -16.81
C GLN A 43 -2.61 17.26 -16.89
N PRO A 44 -2.02 17.39 -18.10
CA PRO A 44 -0.59 17.67 -18.25
C PRO A 44 -0.10 18.90 -17.47
N GLN A 45 -0.92 19.95 -17.33
CA GLN A 45 -0.55 21.15 -16.56
C GLN A 45 -0.48 20.93 -15.03
N ASP A 46 -1.19 19.93 -14.51
CA ASP A 46 -1.27 19.64 -13.07
C ASP A 46 -0.33 18.50 -12.66
N LEU A 47 0.36 17.89 -13.63
CA LEU A 47 1.22 16.73 -13.40
C LEU A 47 2.43 17.05 -12.53
N ALA A 48 3.12 18.17 -12.78
CA ALA A 48 4.30 18.56 -11.99
C ALA A 48 3.97 18.75 -10.49
N PRO A 49 2.97 19.57 -10.10
CA PRO A 49 2.61 19.69 -8.68
C PRO A 49 2.07 18.39 -8.08
N ALA A 50 1.37 17.55 -8.87
CA ALA A 50 0.92 16.23 -8.41
C ALA A 50 2.10 15.27 -8.13
N LEU A 51 3.13 15.28 -8.99
CA LEU A 51 4.35 14.50 -8.79
C LEU A 51 5.10 14.93 -7.53
N ASP A 52 5.23 16.23 -7.28
CA ASP A 52 5.90 16.74 -6.08
C ASP A 52 5.15 16.35 -4.80
N ALA A 53 3.82 16.44 -4.81
CA ALA A 53 2.99 15.97 -3.70
C ALA A 53 3.13 14.46 -3.49
N CYS A 54 3.15 13.68 -4.57
CA CYS A 54 3.32 12.22 -4.54
C CYS A 54 4.67 11.80 -3.96
N ARG A 55 5.76 12.45 -4.40
CA ARG A 55 7.10 12.22 -3.86
C ARG A 55 7.15 12.49 -2.37
N LYS A 56 6.59 13.62 -1.92
CA LYS A 56 6.55 13.96 -0.50
C LYS A 56 5.81 12.90 0.32
N ALA A 57 4.62 12.49 -0.11
CA ALA A 57 3.86 11.45 0.59
C ALA A 57 4.61 10.10 0.62
N ALA A 58 5.24 9.72 -0.50
CA ALA A 58 6.03 8.50 -0.60
C ALA A 58 7.28 8.53 0.31
N ASP A 59 7.93 9.69 0.43
CA ASP A 59 9.07 9.92 1.32
C ASP A 59 8.64 9.90 2.80
N ASP A 60 7.41 10.34 3.10
CA ASP A 60 6.78 10.22 4.42
C ASP A 60 6.30 8.79 4.73
N GLY A 61 6.50 7.83 3.81
CA GLY A 61 6.21 6.41 3.99
C GLY A 61 4.83 5.97 3.49
N ASP A 62 4.06 6.80 2.80
CA ASP A 62 2.76 6.42 2.25
C ASP A 62 2.91 5.34 1.16
N ALA A 63 2.46 4.12 1.47
CA ALA A 63 2.56 2.97 0.57
C ALA A 63 1.76 3.14 -0.73
N GLN A 64 0.62 3.85 -0.68
CA GLN A 64 -0.17 4.14 -1.89
C GLN A 64 0.60 5.12 -2.78
N ALA A 65 1.17 6.19 -2.22
CA ALA A 65 1.97 7.14 -2.99
C ALA A 65 3.22 6.49 -3.60
N GLN A 66 3.87 5.58 -2.86
CA GLN A 66 4.96 4.76 -3.39
C GLN A 66 4.49 3.89 -4.56
N TYR A 67 3.35 3.21 -4.44
CA TYR A 67 2.77 2.43 -5.54
C TYR A 67 2.47 3.31 -6.77
N GLU A 68 1.84 4.46 -6.59
CA GLU A 68 1.48 5.40 -7.68
C GLU A 68 2.73 5.92 -8.41
N LEU A 69 3.82 6.23 -7.69
CA LEU A 69 5.10 6.58 -8.30
C LEU A 69 5.71 5.41 -9.05
N GLY A 70 5.60 4.20 -8.50
CA GLY A 70 6.00 2.97 -9.18
C GLY A 70 5.30 2.82 -10.53
N GLU A 71 3.97 2.94 -10.56
CA GLU A 71 3.19 2.88 -11.81
C GLU A 71 3.55 4.00 -12.77
N PHE A 72 3.75 5.22 -12.28
CA PHE A 72 4.13 6.36 -13.10
C PHE A 72 5.42 6.12 -13.89
N TYR A 73 6.47 5.61 -13.22
CA TYR A 73 7.74 5.30 -13.88
C TYR A 73 7.70 4.00 -14.68
N TYR A 74 6.80 3.07 -14.34
CA TYR A 74 6.62 1.81 -15.06
C TYR A 74 5.91 2.00 -16.41
N ASP A 75 4.85 2.81 -16.44
CA ASP A 75 3.98 3.01 -17.61
C ASP A 75 4.64 3.86 -18.71
N GLY A 76 5.46 4.84 -18.33
CA GLY A 76 6.17 5.71 -19.26
C GLY A 76 5.28 6.62 -20.13
N LYS A 77 3.99 6.79 -19.78
CA LYS A 77 3.02 7.57 -20.58
C LYS A 77 3.18 9.08 -20.44
N ALA A 78 3.51 9.54 -19.23
CA ALA A 78 3.58 10.96 -18.88
C ALA A 78 5.01 11.44 -18.52
N ALA A 79 5.95 10.49 -18.45
CA ALA A 79 7.40 10.71 -18.36
C ALA A 79 8.12 9.51 -19.00
N PRO A 80 9.42 9.60 -19.34
CA PRO A 80 10.17 8.45 -19.81
C PRO A 80 10.08 7.27 -18.83
N ARG A 81 9.87 6.06 -19.35
CA ARG A 81 9.86 4.81 -18.56
C ARG A 81 11.20 4.64 -17.84
N ASP A 82 11.14 4.45 -16.52
CA ASP A 82 12.30 4.13 -15.68
C ASP A 82 11.98 2.94 -14.78
N LEU A 83 12.32 1.74 -15.27
CA LEU A 83 12.02 0.50 -14.59
C LEU A 83 12.79 0.31 -13.29
N LYS A 84 14.00 0.90 -13.16
CA LYS A 84 14.77 0.80 -11.93
C LYS A 84 14.12 1.62 -10.82
N LEU A 85 13.64 2.80 -11.18
CA LEU A 85 12.93 3.67 -10.24
C LEU A 85 11.56 3.08 -9.88
N ALA A 86 10.84 2.52 -10.87
CA ALA A 86 9.59 1.79 -10.63
C ALA A 86 9.80 0.62 -9.65
N LEU A 87 10.81 -0.21 -9.89
CA LEU A 87 11.18 -1.33 -9.03
C LEU A 87 11.40 -0.85 -7.58
N SER A 88 12.19 0.21 -7.39
CA SER A 88 12.49 0.74 -6.06
C SER A 88 11.23 1.23 -5.32
N TYR A 89 10.30 1.88 -6.01
CA TYR A 89 9.05 2.32 -5.41
C TYR A 89 8.11 1.14 -5.08
N PHE A 90 7.99 0.17 -5.98
CA PHE A 90 7.21 -1.03 -5.72
C PHE A 90 7.79 -1.86 -4.58
N GLU A 91 9.13 -1.98 -4.47
CA GLU A 91 9.78 -2.63 -3.33
C GLU A 91 9.42 -1.96 -2.00
N LYS A 92 9.47 -0.62 -1.92
CA LYS A 92 9.09 0.13 -0.72
C LYS A 92 7.63 -0.13 -0.32
N ALA A 93 6.69 -0.03 -1.26
CA ALA A 93 5.28 -0.29 -0.99
C ALA A 93 5.01 -1.77 -0.65
N SER A 94 5.71 -2.69 -1.33
CA SER A 94 5.64 -4.13 -1.12
C SER A 94 6.05 -4.54 0.30
N LEU A 95 7.12 -3.94 0.84
CA LEU A 95 7.57 -4.16 2.21
C LEU A 95 6.54 -3.71 3.27
N GLN A 96 5.62 -2.82 2.90
CA GLN A 96 4.52 -2.38 3.74
C GLN A 96 3.24 -3.20 3.57
N GLY A 97 3.26 -4.25 2.74
CA GLY A 97 2.09 -5.11 2.50
C GLY A 97 1.14 -4.60 1.43
N HIS A 98 1.52 -3.62 0.60
CA HIS A 98 0.63 -3.09 -0.44
C HIS A 98 0.41 -4.14 -1.54
N PRO A 99 -0.82 -4.64 -1.74
CA PRO A 99 -1.06 -5.84 -2.56
C PRO A 99 -0.76 -5.61 -4.05
N GLN A 100 -1.20 -4.49 -4.63
CA GLN A 100 -0.93 -4.20 -6.04
C GLN A 100 0.57 -3.94 -6.31
N ALA A 101 1.30 -3.31 -5.37
CA ALA A 101 2.75 -3.15 -5.50
C ALA A 101 3.48 -4.49 -5.47
N GLN A 102 3.06 -5.41 -4.59
CA GLN A 102 3.57 -6.79 -4.57
C GLN A 102 3.28 -7.50 -5.90
N TYR A 103 2.05 -7.39 -6.41
CA TYR A 103 1.69 -7.99 -7.71
C TYR A 103 2.58 -7.47 -8.86
N LYS A 104 2.74 -6.14 -8.97
CA LYS A 104 3.63 -5.52 -9.97
C LYS A 104 5.08 -5.96 -9.81
N LEU A 105 5.60 -5.96 -8.58
CA LEU A 105 6.96 -6.39 -8.27
C LEU A 105 7.19 -7.88 -8.63
N GLY A 106 6.22 -8.74 -8.30
CA GLY A 106 6.23 -10.15 -8.68
C GLY A 106 6.28 -10.34 -10.20
N GLY A 107 5.46 -9.58 -10.94
CA GLY A 107 5.49 -9.55 -12.39
C GLY A 107 6.84 -9.08 -12.97
N MET A 108 7.46 -8.06 -12.38
CA MET A 108 8.79 -7.58 -12.81
C MET A 108 9.87 -8.65 -12.61
N PHE A 109 9.86 -9.38 -11.49
CA PHE A 109 10.76 -10.51 -11.27
C PHE A 109 10.47 -11.67 -12.22
N PHE A 110 9.21 -11.95 -12.53
CA PHE A 110 8.87 -13.06 -13.42
C PHE A 110 9.36 -12.79 -14.86
N HIS A 111 9.13 -11.59 -15.36
CA HIS A 111 9.44 -11.21 -16.74
C HIS A 111 10.84 -10.61 -16.92
N GLY A 112 11.56 -10.35 -15.84
CA GLY A 112 12.87 -9.71 -15.87
C GLY A 112 12.82 -8.24 -16.31
N GLU A 113 11.81 -7.50 -15.88
CA GLU A 113 11.62 -6.09 -16.28
C GLU A 113 12.39 -5.15 -15.36
N GLY A 114 13.47 -4.56 -15.88
CA GLY A 114 14.31 -3.63 -15.11
C GLY A 114 15.17 -4.30 -14.03
N VAL A 115 15.01 -5.61 -13.85
CA VAL A 115 15.74 -6.49 -12.93
C VAL A 115 15.93 -7.86 -13.61
N PRO A 116 16.99 -8.64 -13.32
CA PRO A 116 17.07 -10.00 -13.83
C PRO A 116 15.88 -10.86 -13.40
N ALA A 117 15.39 -11.71 -14.30
CA ALA A 117 14.29 -12.60 -13.98
C ALA A 117 14.66 -13.56 -12.84
N ASN A 118 13.72 -13.80 -11.93
CA ASN A 118 13.89 -14.66 -10.77
C ASN A 118 12.55 -15.26 -10.32
N ASN A 119 12.31 -16.51 -10.70
CA ASN A 119 11.04 -17.20 -10.39
C ASN A 119 10.84 -17.43 -8.89
N VAL A 120 11.90 -17.66 -8.11
CA VAL A 120 11.81 -17.79 -6.64
C VAL A 120 11.30 -16.48 -6.02
N GLN A 121 11.87 -15.34 -6.39
CA GLN A 121 11.42 -14.04 -5.89
C GLN A 121 10.02 -13.70 -6.39
N ALA A 122 9.73 -13.95 -7.67
CA ALA A 122 8.40 -13.73 -8.23
C ALA A 122 7.34 -14.53 -7.47
N TYR A 123 7.53 -15.84 -7.29
CA TYR A 123 6.58 -16.72 -6.61
C TYR A 123 6.31 -16.27 -5.17
N ILE A 124 7.37 -15.97 -4.40
CA ILE A 124 7.23 -15.51 -3.01
C ILE A 124 6.41 -14.22 -2.95
N VAL A 125 6.75 -13.22 -3.77
CA VAL A 125 6.08 -11.92 -3.75
C VAL A 125 4.63 -12.02 -4.24
N LEU A 126 4.34 -12.83 -5.26
CA LEU A 126 2.99 -13.05 -5.77
C LEU A 126 2.10 -13.78 -4.75
N LYS A 127 2.62 -14.79 -4.05
CA LYS A 127 1.88 -15.42 -2.94
C LYS A 127 1.61 -14.45 -1.80
N MET A 128 2.56 -13.56 -1.47
CA MET A 128 2.33 -12.48 -0.48
C MET A 128 1.26 -11.49 -0.98
N ALA A 129 1.27 -11.14 -2.26
CA ALA A 129 0.27 -10.25 -2.87
C ALA A 129 -1.15 -10.83 -2.72
N ALA A 130 -1.32 -12.12 -3.02
CA ALA A 130 -2.59 -12.82 -2.87
C ALA A 130 -3.08 -12.81 -1.42
N VAL A 131 -2.19 -13.08 -0.44
CA VAL A 131 -2.52 -13.01 0.98
C VAL A 131 -2.96 -11.61 1.41
N ASN A 132 -2.36 -10.56 0.81
CA ASN A 132 -2.68 -9.16 1.10
C ASN A 132 -3.85 -8.60 0.26
N GLY A 133 -4.49 -9.41 -0.58
CA GLY A 133 -5.73 -9.04 -1.27
C GLY A 133 -5.62 -8.74 -2.78
N ALA A 134 -4.48 -9.02 -3.42
CA ALA A 134 -4.41 -9.08 -4.90
C ALA A 134 -4.82 -10.48 -5.36
N GLU A 135 -6.12 -10.72 -5.48
CA GLU A 135 -6.70 -12.03 -5.81
C GLU A 135 -6.13 -12.60 -7.12
N GLU A 136 -5.86 -11.74 -8.10
CA GLU A 136 -5.27 -12.10 -9.39
C GLU A 136 -3.82 -12.62 -9.31
N ALA A 137 -3.11 -12.33 -8.21
CA ALA A 137 -1.71 -12.72 -8.06
C ALA A 137 -1.53 -14.24 -7.90
N LEU A 138 -2.59 -14.96 -7.49
CA LEU A 138 -2.52 -16.41 -7.30
C LEU A 138 -2.35 -17.14 -8.63
N ASP A 139 -3.09 -16.74 -9.66
CA ASP A 139 -3.00 -17.33 -11.00
C ASP A 139 -1.58 -17.15 -11.56
N THR A 140 -1.03 -15.95 -11.45
CA THR A 140 0.37 -15.71 -11.87
C THR A 140 1.36 -16.50 -11.01
N ALA A 141 1.15 -16.64 -9.70
CA ALA A 141 2.04 -17.45 -8.87
C ALA A 141 2.05 -18.92 -9.31
N ASP A 142 0.89 -19.45 -9.71
CA ASP A 142 0.77 -20.82 -10.17
C ASP A 142 1.45 -20.99 -11.55
N GLU A 143 1.31 -20.02 -12.46
CA GLU A 143 2.08 -19.95 -13.71
C GLU A 143 3.61 -19.92 -13.48
N VAL A 144 4.07 -19.14 -12.50
CA VAL A 144 5.49 -19.11 -12.13
C VAL A 144 5.93 -20.49 -11.64
N ALA A 145 5.14 -21.13 -10.76
CA ALA A 145 5.48 -22.44 -10.20
C ALA A 145 5.58 -23.55 -11.25
N GLU A 146 4.78 -23.49 -12.32
CA GLU A 146 4.87 -24.44 -13.44
C GLU A 146 6.22 -24.36 -14.17
N GLN A 147 6.89 -23.21 -14.13
CA GLN A 147 8.20 -22.98 -14.74
C GLN A 147 9.38 -23.22 -13.78
N MET A 148 9.12 -23.48 -12.50
CA MET A 148 10.15 -23.66 -11.50
C MET A 148 10.64 -25.11 -11.44
N PRO A 149 11.95 -25.35 -11.38
CA PRO A 149 12.45 -26.66 -10.99
C PRO A 149 12.09 -26.93 -9.52
N ARG A 150 11.97 -28.22 -9.17
CA ARG A 150 11.43 -28.64 -7.86
C ARG A 150 12.21 -28.08 -6.67
N ASP A 151 13.53 -27.97 -6.80
CA ASP A 151 14.42 -27.43 -5.79
C ASP A 151 14.20 -25.93 -5.56
N GLU A 152 14.01 -25.14 -6.62
CA GLU A 152 13.63 -23.72 -6.49
C GLU A 152 12.26 -23.54 -5.82
N LEU A 153 11.28 -24.37 -6.19
CA LEU A 153 9.95 -24.33 -5.58
C LEU A 153 9.99 -24.70 -4.09
N GLU A 154 10.84 -25.67 -3.72
CA GLU A 154 11.11 -26.04 -2.33
C GLU A 154 11.72 -24.87 -1.56
N VAL A 155 12.73 -24.20 -2.13
CA VAL A 155 13.33 -22.99 -1.53
C VAL A 155 12.27 -21.91 -1.30
N ALA A 156 11.45 -21.61 -2.31
CA ALA A 156 10.42 -20.59 -2.22
C ALA A 156 9.39 -20.90 -1.13
N THR A 157 8.92 -22.16 -1.07
CA THR A 157 7.96 -22.65 -0.07
C THR A 157 8.57 -22.62 1.34
N GLN A 158 9.85 -22.97 1.48
CA GLN A 158 10.56 -22.90 2.76
C GLN A 158 10.64 -21.46 3.28
N VAL A 159 10.95 -20.50 2.40
CA VAL A 159 11.01 -19.07 2.76
C VAL A 159 9.64 -18.57 3.18
N LEU A 160 8.58 -18.86 2.42
CA LEU A 160 7.19 -18.51 2.82
C LEU A 160 6.82 -19.11 4.18
N GLY A 161 7.19 -20.37 4.42
CA GLY A 161 6.98 -21.02 5.72
C GLY A 161 7.76 -20.35 6.86
N GLN A 162 8.97 -19.84 6.62
CA GLN A 162 9.73 -19.08 7.61
C GLN A 162 9.07 -17.73 7.92
N ILE A 163 8.58 -17.02 6.89
CA ILE A 163 7.84 -15.75 7.04
C ILE A 163 6.60 -15.99 7.92
N PHE A 164 5.78 -16.99 7.58
CA PHE A 164 4.59 -17.32 8.35
C PHE A 164 4.90 -17.72 9.80
N ARG A 165 5.94 -18.54 10.02
CA ARG A 165 6.38 -18.89 11.38
C ARG A 165 6.81 -17.66 12.18
N LYS A 166 7.54 -16.73 11.57
CA LYS A 166 7.96 -15.49 12.24
C LYS A 166 6.74 -14.65 12.65
N TYR A 167 5.78 -14.48 11.75
CA TYR A 167 4.52 -13.79 12.04
C TYR A 167 3.78 -14.43 13.24
N LEU A 168 3.66 -15.76 13.27
CA LEU A 168 3.03 -16.45 14.40
C LEU A 168 3.77 -16.19 15.73
N MET A 169 5.10 -16.20 15.73
CA MET A 169 5.87 -15.90 16.95
C MET A 169 5.65 -14.45 17.43
N GLU A 170 5.55 -13.50 16.51
CA GLU A 170 5.25 -12.10 16.83
C GLU A 170 3.86 -11.96 17.48
N LEU A 171 2.83 -12.65 16.95
CA LEU A 171 1.50 -12.70 17.55
C LEU A 171 1.52 -13.30 18.96
N GLN A 172 2.25 -14.40 19.15
CA GLN A 172 2.38 -15.05 20.47
C GLN A 172 2.95 -14.08 21.52
N ASN A 173 3.97 -13.31 21.11
CA ASN A 173 4.63 -12.35 21.99
C ASN A 173 3.75 -11.13 22.31
N ALA A 174 2.85 -10.74 21.39
CA ALA A 174 1.93 -9.62 21.59
C ALA A 174 0.79 -9.97 22.57
N ASP A 175 0.18 -11.15 22.42
CA ASP A 175 -1.04 -11.51 23.15
C ASP A 175 -0.79 -12.40 24.38
N GLY A 176 0.44 -12.91 24.55
CA GLY A 176 0.81 -13.85 25.62
C GLY A 176 0.09 -15.21 25.54
N ARG A 177 -0.67 -15.46 24.47
CA ARG A 177 -1.41 -16.69 24.18
C ARG A 177 -0.82 -17.35 22.95
N THR A 178 -1.10 -18.64 22.75
CA THR A 178 -0.67 -19.30 21.52
C THR A 178 -1.43 -18.68 20.33
N PRO A 179 -0.76 -18.46 19.16
CA PRO A 179 -1.40 -17.88 17.97
C PRO A 179 -2.58 -18.68 17.42
N PHE A 180 -2.69 -19.95 17.84
CA PHE A 180 -3.75 -20.88 17.44
C PHE A 180 -4.87 -21.00 18.50
N SER A 181 -4.85 -20.17 19.54
CA SER A 181 -5.94 -20.13 20.52
C SER A 181 -7.25 -19.69 19.83
N PRO A 182 -8.41 -20.28 20.16
CA PRO A 182 -9.69 -19.83 19.63
C PRO A 182 -9.90 -18.34 19.90
N LEU A 183 -10.38 -17.60 18.89
CA LEU A 183 -10.82 -16.22 19.07
C LEU A 183 -12.05 -16.21 20.01
N PRO A 184 -12.17 -15.22 20.91
CA PRO A 184 -13.31 -15.09 21.81
C PRO A 184 -14.63 -14.83 21.08
#